data_AF-A0A9D4HNQ2-F1
#
_entry.id   AF-A0A9D4HNQ2-F1
#
_cell.length_a   1.000
_cell.length_b   1.000
_cell.length_c   1.000
_cell.angle_alpha   90.00
_cell.angle_beta   90.00
_cell.angle_gamma   90.00
#
_symmetry.space_group_name_H-M   'P 1'
#
loop_
_entity.id
_entity.type
_entity.pdbx_description
1 polymer ?
#
loop_
_entity_poly.entity_id
_entity_poly.type
_entity_poly.pdbx_seq_one_letter_code
_entity_poly.pdbx_strand_id
1 'polypeptide(L)'
;MKKNICVQLLGLERAAEALHMKMLLPTRIGGTRWLPHFEKALNIFSRGYKLFLYQLENASHQNAKAEGLAKMMRDGNLILYMLSLKRVISNLQSLSLYLQTDLISLADAARRVQSSKTAISQLCEK
;
A
#
# COMPACT_ATOMS: atom_id res chain seq x y z
N MET A 1 8.72 -24.10 2.80
CA MET A 1 8.17 -22.73 2.62
C MET A 1 7.07 -22.35 3.61
N LYS A 2 6.18 -23.26 4.07
CA LYS A 2 5.06 -22.94 4.99
C LYS A 2 5.46 -22.51 6.43
N LYS A 3 6.58 -23.01 6.97
CA LYS A 3 7.03 -22.69 8.35
C LYS A 3 7.30 -21.19 8.58
N ASN A 4 7.87 -20.49 7.60
CA ASN A 4 8.27 -19.08 7.76
C ASN A 4 7.07 -18.11 7.78
N ILE A 5 5.97 -18.45 7.12
CA ILE A 5 4.74 -17.64 7.12
C ILE A 5 4.11 -17.65 8.52
N CYS A 6 4.12 -18.81 9.19
CA CYS A 6 3.56 -18.95 10.54
C CYS A 6 4.33 -18.10 11.58
N VAL A 7 5.66 -18.06 11.47
CA VAL A 7 6.51 -17.25 12.37
C VAL A 7 6.26 -15.75 12.19
N GLN A 8 6.08 -15.29 10.96
CA GLN A 8 5.81 -13.88 10.68
C GLN A 8 4.41 -13.44 11.15
N LEU A 9 3.41 -14.31 11.00
CA LEU A 9 2.06 -14.07 11.49
C LEU A 9 2.02 -13.96 13.02
N LEU A 10 2.67 -14.88 13.73
CA LEU A 10 2.79 -14.83 15.19
C LEU A 10 3.51 -13.55 15.66
N GLY A 11 4.54 -13.12 14.92
CA GLY A 11 5.22 -11.85 15.20
C GLY A 11 4.32 -10.63 15.05
N LEU A 12 3.42 -10.64 14.06
CA LEU A 12 2.43 -9.57 13.85
C LEU A 12 1.32 -9.58 14.89
N GLU A 13 0.86 -10.77 15.32
CA GLU A 13 -0.13 -10.91 16.40
C GLU A 13 0.41 -10.32 17.71
N ARG A 14 1.62 -10.70 18.11
CA ARG A 14 2.29 -10.15 19.31
C ARG A 14 2.47 -8.63 19.23
N ALA A 15 2.84 -8.13 18.05
CA ALA A 15 2.96 -6.69 17.82
C ALA A 15 1.61 -5.97 17.92
N ALA A 16 0.53 -6.59 17.44
CA ALA A 16 -0.81 -6.04 17.49
C ALA A 16 -1.34 -5.99 18.93
N GLU A 17 -1.10 -7.04 19.71
CA GLU A 17 -1.41 -7.10 21.14
C GLU A 17 -0.64 -6.02 21.92
N ALA A 18 0.67 -5.93 21.71
CA ALA A 18 1.54 -4.95 22.41
C ALA A 18 1.16 -3.49 22.12
N LEU A 19 0.67 -3.20 20.91
CA LEU A 19 0.26 -1.86 20.50
C LEU A 19 -1.24 -1.60 20.69
N HIS A 20 -2.00 -2.57 21.21
CA HIS A 20 -3.47 -2.53 21.28
C HIS A 20 -4.13 -2.14 19.94
N MET A 21 -3.56 -2.63 18.83
CA MET A 21 -4.05 -2.36 17.48
C MET A 21 -4.74 -3.61 16.91
N LYS A 22 -5.69 -3.42 16.00
CA LYS A 22 -6.22 -4.54 15.21
C LYS A 22 -5.11 -5.10 14.33
N MET A 23 -4.94 -6.43 14.32
CA MET A 23 -4.01 -7.08 13.41
C MET A 23 -4.35 -6.76 11.95
N LEU A 24 -3.34 -6.33 11.20
CA LEU A 24 -3.44 -6.07 9.77
C LEU A 24 -2.45 -6.96 9.02
N LEU A 25 -2.94 -7.70 8.03
CA LEU A 25 -2.10 -8.59 7.22
C LEU A 25 -1.66 -7.89 5.94
N PRO A 26 -0.35 -7.88 5.62
CA PRO A 26 0.14 -7.41 4.34
C PRO A 26 -0.54 -8.14 3.19
N THR A 27 -0.93 -7.40 2.15
CA THR A 27 -1.59 -7.97 0.96
C THR A 27 -0.62 -8.01 -0.21
N ARG A 28 -0.74 -9.04 -1.04
CA ARG A 28 0.03 -9.18 -2.29
C ARG A 28 -0.41 -8.14 -3.32
N ILE A 29 0.54 -7.50 -3.98
CA ILE A 29 0.30 -6.38 -4.93
C ILE A 29 0.16 -6.84 -6.40
N GLY A 30 0.63 -8.05 -6.75
CA GLY A 30 0.65 -8.54 -8.14
C GLY A 30 -0.59 -9.32 -8.59
N GLY A 31 -0.61 -9.72 -9.86
CA GLY A 31 -1.68 -10.51 -10.50
C GLY A 31 -2.43 -9.75 -11.60
N THR A 32 -3.54 -10.30 -12.08
CA THR A 32 -4.37 -9.70 -13.16
C THR A 32 -5.09 -8.43 -12.72
N ARG A 33 -5.37 -8.27 -11.43
CA ARG A 33 -6.01 -7.09 -10.82
C ARG A 33 -5.02 -6.29 -9.98
N TRP A 34 -3.83 -6.05 -10.51
CA TRP A 34 -2.73 -5.43 -9.78
C TRP A 34 -3.11 -4.07 -9.19
N LEU A 35 -3.88 -3.24 -9.91
CA LEU A 35 -4.18 -1.87 -9.49
C LEU A 35 -5.06 -1.81 -8.21
N PRO A 36 -6.21 -2.52 -8.13
CA PRO A 36 -6.96 -2.62 -6.87
C PRO A 36 -6.15 -3.25 -5.73
N HIS A 37 -5.31 -4.25 -6.04
CA HIS A 37 -4.46 -4.89 -5.04
C HIS A 37 -3.36 -3.96 -4.52
N PHE A 38 -2.79 -3.13 -5.39
CA PHE A 38 -1.82 -2.11 -5.03
C PHE A 38 -2.47 -1.08 -4.10
N GLU A 39 -3.63 -0.54 -4.48
CA GLU A 39 -4.34 0.43 -3.64
C GLU A 39 -4.65 -0.16 -2.26
N LYS A 40 -5.15 -1.40 -2.21
CA LYS A 40 -5.43 -2.11 -0.96
C LYS A 40 -4.17 -2.29 -0.11
N ALA A 41 -3.05 -2.69 -0.72
CA ALA A 41 -1.79 -2.87 -0.01
C ALA A 41 -1.25 -1.55 0.56
N LEU A 42 -1.30 -0.46 -0.20
CA LEU A 42 -0.93 0.87 0.29
C LEU A 42 -1.83 1.30 1.45
N ASN A 43 -3.14 1.07 1.36
CA ASN A 43 -4.07 1.38 2.45
C ASN A 43 -3.79 0.59 3.71
N ILE A 44 -3.50 -0.71 3.59
CA ILE A 44 -3.12 -1.56 4.72
C ILE A 44 -1.78 -1.09 5.30
N PHE A 45 -0.80 -0.81 4.45
CA PHE A 45 0.51 -0.33 4.87
C PHE A 45 0.41 0.99 5.64
N SER A 46 -0.29 2.00 5.11
CA SER A 46 -0.45 3.29 5.78
C SER A 46 -1.14 3.17 7.14
N ARG A 47 -2.16 2.31 7.25
CA ARG A 47 -2.91 2.10 8.51
C ARG A 47 -2.11 1.28 9.52
N GLY A 48 -1.37 0.29 9.03
CA GLY A 48 -0.57 -0.64 9.82
C GLY A 48 0.88 -0.21 10.01
N TYR A 49 1.27 1.00 9.59
CA TYR A 49 2.67 1.43 9.59
C TYR A 49 3.37 1.19 10.93
N LYS A 50 2.75 1.64 12.04
CA LYS A 50 3.30 1.45 13.40
C LYS A 50 3.44 -0.03 13.77
N LEU A 51 2.45 -0.84 13.41
CA LEU A 51 2.43 -2.28 13.64
C LEU A 51 3.59 -2.98 12.90
N PHE A 52 3.72 -2.71 11.61
CA PHE A 52 4.77 -3.31 10.77
C PHE A 52 6.16 -2.86 11.20
N LEU A 53 6.34 -1.57 11.53
CA LEU A 53 7.61 -1.06 12.01
C LEU A 53 8.03 -1.73 13.31
N TYR A 54 7.13 -1.79 14.29
CA TYR A 54 7.40 -2.44 15.58
C TYR A 54 7.75 -3.93 15.43
N GLN A 55 7.02 -4.66 14.56
CA GLN A 55 7.29 -6.06 14.28
C GLN A 55 8.66 -6.26 13.62
N LEU A 56 9.05 -5.40 12.67
CA LEU A 56 10.34 -5.47 11.99
C LEU A 56 11.51 -5.09 12.91
N GLU A 57 11.33 -4.09 13.78
CA GLU A 57 12.33 -3.69 14.77
C GLU A 57 12.63 -4.81 15.75
N ASN A 58 11.59 -5.47 16.28
CA ASN A 58 11.78 -6.62 17.16
C ASN A 58 12.43 -7.82 16.45
N ALA A 59 12.16 -7.99 15.15
CA ALA A 59 12.77 -9.05 14.35
C ALA A 59 14.20 -8.70 13.86
N SER A 60 14.63 -7.44 13.96
CA SER A 60 15.90 -6.95 13.41
C SER A 60 17.11 -7.64 14.03
N HIS A 61 17.07 -7.90 15.34
CA HIS A 61 18.14 -8.56 16.10
C HIS A 61 18.46 -9.99 15.61
N GLN A 62 17.51 -10.64 14.94
CA GLN A 62 17.64 -12.03 14.48
C GLN A 62 17.68 -12.14 12.95
N ASN A 63 17.43 -11.05 12.23
CA ASN A 63 17.26 -11.08 10.79
C ASN A 63 17.68 -9.77 10.12
N ALA A 64 18.83 -9.78 9.44
CA ALA A 64 19.35 -8.63 8.70
C ALA A 64 18.37 -8.07 7.64
N LYS A 65 17.48 -8.91 7.09
CA LYS A 65 16.42 -8.45 6.18
C LYS A 65 15.40 -7.59 6.92
N ALA A 66 15.03 -7.96 8.15
CA ALA A 66 14.10 -7.19 8.96
C ALA A 66 14.71 -5.84 9.37
N GLU A 67 16.01 -5.82 9.70
CA GLU A 67 16.76 -4.60 9.95
C GLU A 67 16.76 -3.64 8.75
N GLY A 68 17.09 -4.15 7.55
CA GLY A 68 17.06 -3.35 6.33
C GLY A 68 15.67 -2.79 6.00
N LEU A 69 14.62 -3.60 6.20
CA LEU A 69 13.23 -3.15 6.02
C LEU A 69 12.82 -2.09 7.06
N ALA A 70 13.20 -2.27 8.33
CA ALA A 70 12.93 -1.28 9.38
C ALA A 70 13.63 0.05 9.09
N LYS A 71 14.89 0.00 8.62
CA LYS A 71 15.64 1.19 8.18
C LYS A 71 14.92 1.92 7.04
N MET A 72 14.45 1.20 6.03
CA MET A 72 13.66 1.77 4.93
C MET A 72 12.35 2.38 5.42
N MET A 73 11.66 1.74 6.36
CA MET A 73 10.41 2.29 6.91
C MET A 73 10.62 3.59 7.70
N ARG A 74 11.80 3.78 8.30
CA ARG A 74 12.18 5.02 8.98
C ARG A 74 12.64 6.13 8.03
N ASP A 75 12.90 5.82 6.75
CA ASP A 75 13.25 6.82 5.76
C ASP A 75 12.03 7.66 5.38
N GLY A 76 12.04 8.92 5.82
CA GLY A 76 10.96 9.88 5.54
C GLY A 76 10.73 10.10 4.04
N ASN A 77 11.78 10.04 3.21
CA ASN A 77 11.63 10.21 1.76
C ASN A 77 10.85 9.05 1.14
N LEU A 78 11.10 7.83 1.60
CA LEU A 78 10.35 6.65 1.17
C LEU A 78 8.88 6.74 1.59
N ILE A 79 8.61 7.23 2.80
CA ILE A 79 7.25 7.42 3.30
C ILE A 79 6.50 8.47 2.49
N LEU A 80 7.13 9.62 2.23
CA LEU A 80 6.58 10.66 1.36
C LEU A 80 6.31 10.15 -0.04
N TYR A 81 7.26 9.40 -0.61
CA TYR A 81 7.09 8.76 -1.92
C TYR A 81 5.89 7.80 -1.92
N MET A 82 5.74 6.94 -0.91
CA MET A 82 4.60 6.01 -0.80
C MET A 82 3.26 6.74 -0.65
N LEU A 83 3.21 7.85 0.10
CA LEU A 83 2.01 8.67 0.25
C LEU A 83 1.64 9.35 -1.07
N SER A 84 2.63 9.87 -1.82
CA SER A 84 2.42 10.42 -3.16
C SER A 84 1.94 9.34 -4.14
N LEU A 85 2.57 8.16 -4.12
CA LEU A 85 2.18 7.02 -4.95
C LEU A 85 0.74 6.58 -4.67
N LYS A 86 0.32 6.56 -3.40
CA LYS A 86 -1.07 6.26 -3.02
C LYS A 86 -2.07 7.18 -3.69
N ARG A 87 -1.78 8.48 -3.81
CA ARG A 87 -2.67 9.45 -4.47
C ARG A 87 -2.80 9.15 -5.97
N VAL A 88 -1.70 8.81 -6.63
CA VAL A 88 -1.69 8.41 -8.04
C VAL A 88 -2.48 7.12 -8.25
N ILE A 89 -2.19 6.09 -7.46
CA ILE A 89 -2.84 4.77 -7.57
C ILE A 89 -4.35 4.88 -7.31
N SER A 90 -4.79 5.63 -6.31
CA SER A 90 -6.23 5.83 -6.06
C SER A 90 -6.93 6.56 -7.21
N ASN A 91 -6.28 7.53 -7.86
CA ASN A 91 -6.84 8.18 -9.04
C ASN A 91 -6.99 7.19 -10.22
N LEU A 92 -5.94 6.41 -10.50
CA LEU A 92 -5.96 5.39 -11.53
C LEU A 92 -7.00 4.30 -11.24
N GLN A 93 -7.14 3.88 -9.99
CA GLN A 93 -8.11 2.88 -9.58
C GLN A 93 -9.55 3.38 -9.77
N SER A 94 -9.82 4.63 -9.41
CA SER A 94 -11.13 5.26 -9.67
C SER A 94 -11.43 5.36 -11.17
N LEU A 95 -10.44 5.75 -11.98
CA LEU A 95 -10.58 5.77 -13.44
C LEU A 95 -10.87 4.37 -13.99
N SER A 96 -10.11 3.37 -13.56
CA SER A 96 -10.26 1.99 -14.01
C SER A 96 -11.65 1.44 -13.73
N LEU A 97 -12.18 1.68 -12.52
CA LEU A 97 -13.54 1.27 -12.16
C LEU A 97 -14.60 2.02 -12.98
N TYR A 98 -14.41 3.32 -13.22
CA TYR A 98 -15.34 4.11 -14.03
C TYR A 98 -15.41 3.62 -15.48
N LEU A 99 -14.26 3.34 -16.09
CA LEU A 99 -14.19 2.86 -17.48
C LEU A 99 -14.71 1.43 -17.66
N GLN A 100 -14.88 0.67 -16.57
CA GLN A 100 -15.46 -0.68 -16.57
C GLN A 100 -17.00 -0.66 -16.43
N THR A 101 -17.63 0.52 -16.38
CA THR A 101 -19.09 0.62 -16.28
C THR A 101 -19.77 0.37 -17.63
N ASP A 102 -20.87 -0.37 -17.64
CA ASP A 102 -21.51 -0.86 -18.88
C ASP A 102 -22.17 0.25 -19.72
N LEU A 103 -22.53 1.39 -19.10
CA LEU A 103 -23.31 2.46 -19.72
C LEU A 103 -22.52 3.75 -19.93
N ILE A 104 -21.20 3.65 -20.10
CA ILE A 104 -20.34 4.80 -20.33
C ILE A 104 -20.33 5.21 -21.80
N SER A 105 -20.61 6.49 -22.10
CA SER A 105 -20.41 7.02 -23.45
C SER A 105 -18.92 7.25 -23.71
N LEU A 106 -18.50 7.16 -24.98
CA LEU A 106 -17.11 7.46 -25.35
C LEU A 106 -16.69 8.88 -24.95
N ALA A 107 -17.61 9.85 -25.04
CA ALA A 107 -17.35 11.23 -24.64
C ALA A 107 -17.11 11.36 -23.12
N ASP A 108 -17.87 10.62 -22.30
CA ASP A 108 -17.69 10.61 -20.85
C ASP A 108 -16.40 9.89 -20.44
N ALA A 109 -16.05 8.80 -21.12
CA ALA A 109 -14.78 8.10 -20.94
C ALA A 109 -13.60 9.04 -21.23
N ALA A 110 -13.61 9.75 -22.37
CA ALA A 110 -12.58 10.71 -22.74
C ALA A 110 -12.47 11.84 -21.71
N ARG A 111 -13.61 12.38 -21.25
CA ARG A 111 -13.65 13.42 -20.22
C ARG A 111 -13.03 12.94 -18.90
N ARG A 112 -13.35 11.71 -18.48
CA ARG A 112 -12.80 11.12 -17.24
C ARG A 112 -11.30 10.91 -17.34
N VAL A 113 -10.81 10.39 -18.47
CA VAL A 113 -9.37 10.21 -18.70
C VAL A 113 -8.64 11.55 -18.62
N GLN A 114 -9.17 12.58 -19.27
CA GLN A 114 -8.56 13.91 -19.24
C GLN A 114 -8.56 14.51 -17.83
N SER A 115 -9.67 14.38 -17.10
CA SER A 115 -9.77 14.84 -15.71
C SER A 115 -8.77 14.12 -14.79
N SER A 116 -8.66 12.80 -14.90
CA SER A 116 -7.66 12.00 -14.17
C SER A 116 -6.22 12.42 -14.49
N LYS A 117 -5.92 12.65 -15.77
CA LYS A 117 -4.61 13.15 -16.21
C LYS A 117 -4.28 14.50 -15.56
N THR A 118 -5.19 15.46 -15.64
CA THR A 118 -5.02 16.78 -15.02
C THR A 118 -4.81 16.66 -13.50
N ALA A 119 -5.61 15.83 -12.83
CA ALA A 119 -5.47 15.61 -11.40
C ALA A 119 -4.09 15.04 -11.03
N ILE A 120 -3.56 14.10 -11.81
CA ILE A 120 -2.22 13.53 -11.59
C ILE A 120 -1.12 14.57 -11.87
N SER A 121 -1.23 15.37 -12.93
CA SER A 121 -0.26 16.43 -13.23
C SER A 121 -0.13 17.43 -12.07
N GLN A 122 -1.25 17.83 -11.46
CA GLN A 122 -1.26 18.70 -10.27
C GLN A 122 -0.58 18.08 -9.04
N LEU A 123 -0.44 16.76 -8.98
CA LEU A 123 0.33 16.08 -7.92
C LEU A 123 1.83 16.22 -8.11
N CYS A 124 2.29 16.42 -9.35
CA CYS A 124 3.72 16.52 -9.70
C CYS A 124 4.26 17.95 -9.63
N GLU A 125 3.38 18.96 -9.67
CA GLU A 125 3.73 20.39 -9.64
C GLU A 125 3.94 20.93 -8.21
N LYS A 126 3.79 20.10 -7.18
CA LYS A 126 3.97 20.43 -5.76
C LYS A 126 5.13 19.65 -5.16
#